data_AF-A0A7S0YPU2-F1
#
_entry.id   AF-A0A7S0YPU2-F1
#
_cell.length_a   1.000
_cell.length_b   1.000
_cell.length_c   1.000
_cell.angle_alpha   90.00
_cell.angle_beta   90.00
_cell.angle_gamma   90.00
#
_symmetry.space_group_name_H-M   'P 1'
#
loop_
_entity.id
_entity.type
_entity.pdbx_description
1 polymer ?
#
loop_
_entity_poly.entity_id
_entity_poly.type
_entity_poly.pdbx_seq_one_letter_code
_entity_poly.pdbx_strand_id
1 'polypeptide(L)'
;PFWGLMIAAPKWEPTQQLMKGSASILLIAAMHLSLVVFGLSQPGSLEEFEFLATQGFVKLTAMMEMRQYPTFVSEEWAHVLGWDLFVGRFIYLDGVKKQIPTPHSLFFCFLL
;
A
#
# COMPACT_ATOMS: atom_id res chain seq x y z
N PRO A 1 0.43 3.99 -11.78
CA PRO A 1 1.57 4.35 -12.66
C PRO A 1 2.76 3.39 -12.52
N PHE A 2 3.22 3.10 -11.29
CA PHE A 2 4.36 2.21 -11.04
C PHE A 2 4.17 0.78 -11.59
N TRP A 3 3.02 0.15 -11.34
CA TRP A 3 2.69 -1.18 -11.88
C TRP A 3 2.69 -1.21 -13.41
N GLY A 4 2.13 -0.18 -14.05
CA GLY A 4 2.14 -0.05 -15.51
C GLY A 4 3.55 -0.05 -16.09
N LEU A 5 4.49 0.65 -15.46
CA LEU A 5 5.90 0.64 -15.87
C LEU A 5 6.55 -0.74 -15.69
N MET A 6 6.29 -1.41 -14.56
CA MET A 6 6.84 -2.75 -14.31
C MET A 6 6.28 -3.82 -15.26
N ILE A 7 5.03 -3.68 -15.70
CA ILE A 7 4.36 -4.62 -16.61
C ILE A 7 4.71 -4.34 -18.08
N ALA A 8 4.56 -3.09 -18.52
CA ALA A 8 4.71 -2.73 -19.93
C ALA A 8 6.16 -2.47 -20.35
N ALA A 9 7.01 -2.04 -19.42
CA ALA A 9 8.41 -1.67 -19.69
C ALA A 9 9.39 -2.27 -18.65
N PRO A 10 9.39 -3.61 -18.41
CA PRO A 10 10.15 -4.24 -17.34
C PRO A 10 11.67 -4.18 -17.52
N LYS A 11 12.16 -4.01 -18.74
CA LYS A 11 13.60 -3.94 -19.04
C LYS A 11 14.08 -2.50 -19.23
N TRP A 12 13.19 -1.51 -19.17
CA TRP A 12 13.56 -0.11 -19.35
C TRP A 12 14.40 0.38 -18.17
N GLU A 13 15.52 1.04 -18.47
CA GLU A 13 16.51 1.43 -17.47
C GLU A 13 15.94 2.36 -16.37
N PRO A 14 15.14 3.39 -16.68
CA PRO A 14 14.46 4.19 -15.66
C PRO A 14 13.51 3.38 -14.77
N THR A 15 12.76 2.43 -15.32
CA THR A 15 11.89 1.54 -14.52
C THR A 15 12.74 0.74 -13.52
N GLN A 16 13.84 0.14 -13.98
CA GLN A 16 14.73 -0.61 -13.10
C GLN A 16 15.37 0.28 -12.04
N GLN A 17 15.80 1.50 -12.38
CA GLN A 17 16.44 2.41 -11.43
C GLN A 17 15.45 2.88 -10.36
N LEU A 18 14.24 3.27 -10.77
CA LEU A 18 13.15 3.67 -9.90
C LEU A 18 12.77 2.55 -8.92
N MET A 19 12.67 1.30 -9.42
CA MET A 19 12.32 0.15 -8.60
C MET A 19 13.48 -0.36 -7.75
N LYS A 20 14.75 -0.22 -8.17
CA LYS A 20 15.91 -0.55 -7.32
C LYS A 20 16.04 0.41 -6.15
N GLY A 21 15.71 1.69 -6.37
CA GLY A 21 15.65 2.69 -5.31
C GLY A 21 14.53 2.43 -4.29
N SER A 22 14.64 3.10 -3.14
CA SER A 22 13.59 3.10 -2.10
C SER A 22 12.60 4.24 -2.26
N ALA A 23 12.83 5.16 -3.21
CA ALA A 23 12.05 6.39 -3.37
C ALA A 23 10.55 6.12 -3.59
N SER A 24 10.20 5.11 -4.38
CA SER A 24 8.80 4.75 -4.65
C SER A 24 8.08 4.27 -3.38
N ILE A 25 8.75 3.48 -2.55
CA ILE A 25 8.21 2.99 -1.27
C ILE A 25 8.15 4.13 -0.24
N LEU A 26 9.20 4.93 -0.13
CA LEU A 26 9.25 6.05 0.80
C LEU A 26 8.18 7.10 0.49
N LEU A 27 7.86 7.32 -0.79
CA LEU A 27 6.81 8.25 -1.18
C LEU A 27 5.43 7.77 -0.70
N ILE A 28 5.09 6.48 -0.88
CA ILE A 28 3.80 5.96 -0.39
C ILE A 28 3.80 5.88 1.13
N ALA A 29 4.91 5.48 1.76
CA ALA A 29 5.02 5.45 3.22
C ALA A 29 4.83 6.86 3.83
N ALA A 30 5.39 7.90 3.20
CA ALA A 30 5.19 9.28 3.63
C ALA A 30 3.74 9.75 3.45
N MET A 31 3.08 9.36 2.35
CA MET A 31 1.66 9.65 2.12
C MET A 31 0.76 8.94 3.15
N HIS A 32 1.03 7.67 3.44
CA HIS A 32 0.29 6.94 4.47
C HIS A 32 0.51 7.57 5.85
N LEU A 33 1.76 7.88 6.22
CA LEU A 33 2.06 8.53 7.48
C LEU A 33 1.37 9.90 7.62
N SER A 34 1.27 10.69 6.54
CA SER A 34 0.57 11.97 6.61
C SER A 34 -0.93 11.81 6.83
N LEU A 35 -1.55 10.76 6.26
CA LEU A 35 -2.96 10.42 6.51
C LEU A 35 -3.20 9.94 7.93
N VAL A 36 -2.31 9.11 8.48
CA VAL A 36 -2.36 8.67 9.89
C VAL A 36 -2.29 9.89 10.82
N VAL A 37 -1.32 10.79 10.60
CA VAL A 37 -1.17 12.00 11.42
C VAL A 37 -2.39 12.92 11.30
N PHE A 38 -2.92 13.08 10.08
CA PHE A 38 -4.14 13.86 9.85
C PHE A 38 -5.34 13.26 10.58
N GLY A 39 -5.48 11.93 10.58
CA GLY A 39 -6.58 11.25 11.23
C GLY A 39 -6.53 11.30 12.75
N LEU A 40 -5.33 11.14 13.32
CA LEU A 40 -5.10 11.33 14.76
C LEU A 40 -5.39 12.77 15.22
N SER A 41 -5.30 13.74 14.31
CA SER A 41 -5.59 15.14 14.61
C SER A 41 -7.09 15.49 14.61
N GLN A 42 -7.97 14.57 14.20
CA GLN A 42 -9.42 14.81 14.17
C GLN A 42 -10.04 14.67 15.58
N PRO A 43 -11.13 15.40 15.88
CA PRO A 43 -11.88 15.20 17.13
C PRO A 43 -12.45 13.78 17.20
N GLY A 44 -12.32 13.12 18.37
CA GLY A 44 -12.80 11.74 18.56
C GLY A 44 -11.82 10.64 18.14
N SER A 45 -10.65 11.00 17.59
CA SER A 45 -9.66 10.03 17.09
C SER A 45 -9.14 9.04 18.14
N LEU A 46 -9.05 9.46 19.40
CA LEU A 46 -8.60 8.60 20.51
C LEU A 46 -9.61 7.48 20.81
N GLU A 47 -10.90 7.80 20.79
CA GLU A 47 -11.99 6.84 21.03
C GLU A 47 -12.10 5.85 19.86
N GLU A 48 -11.98 6.34 18.63
CA GLU A 48 -11.91 5.52 17.41
C GLU A 48 -10.70 4.58 17.44
N PHE A 49 -9.53 5.06 17.87
CA PHE A 49 -8.32 4.25 18.00
C PHE A 49 -8.45 3.17 19.08
N GLU A 50 -9.02 3.51 20.24
CA GLU A 50 -9.30 2.53 21.31
C GLU A 50 -10.29 1.47 20.83
N PHE A 51 -11.34 1.87 20.10
CA PHE A 51 -12.30 0.96 19.51
C PHE A 51 -11.65 0.03 18.47
N LEU A 52 -10.79 0.56 17.60
CA LEU A 52 -10.00 -0.22 16.66
C LEU A 52 -9.12 -1.25 17.38
N ALA A 53 -8.38 -0.81 18.39
CA ALA A 53 -7.43 -1.63 19.14
C ALA A 53 -8.11 -2.76 19.93
N THR A 54 -9.32 -2.52 20.45
CA THR A 54 -10.01 -3.47 21.32
C THR A 54 -11.06 -4.32 20.60
N GLN A 55 -11.77 -3.75 19.63
CA GLN A 55 -12.88 -4.42 18.92
C GLN A 55 -12.58 -4.61 17.44
N GLY A 56 -12.01 -3.60 16.76
CA GLY A 56 -11.78 -3.60 15.32
C GLY A 56 -10.92 -4.78 14.86
N PHE A 57 -9.74 -4.98 15.46
CA PHE A 57 -8.86 -6.10 15.06
C PHE A 57 -9.41 -7.50 15.34
N VAL A 58 -10.41 -7.62 16.20
CA VAL A 58 -10.94 -8.93 16.66
C VAL A 58 -12.26 -9.27 15.98
N LYS A 59 -13.11 -8.28 15.69
CA LYS A 59 -14.47 -8.47 15.18
C LYS A 59 -14.65 -7.79 13.84
N LEU A 60 -15.00 -8.59 12.83
CA LEU A 60 -15.31 -8.08 11.49
C LEU A 60 -16.45 -7.04 11.51
N THR A 61 -17.45 -7.23 12.38
CA THR A 61 -18.56 -6.27 12.53
C THR A 61 -18.08 -4.91 13.02
N ALA A 62 -17.11 -4.87 13.94
CA ALA A 62 -16.49 -3.62 14.39
C ALA A 62 -15.70 -2.94 13.26
N MET A 63 -15.00 -3.70 12.40
CA MET A 63 -14.37 -3.12 11.20
C MET A 63 -15.38 -2.58 10.20
N MET A 64 -16.56 -3.18 10.10
CA MET A 64 -17.63 -2.65 9.26
C MET A 64 -18.17 -1.31 9.78
N GLU A 65 -18.20 -1.12 11.10
CA GLU A 65 -18.52 0.16 11.72
C GLU A 65 -17.42 1.19 11.42
N MET A 66 -16.15 0.79 11.53
CA MET A 66 -15.01 1.66 11.23
C MET A 66 -14.99 2.17 9.78
N ARG A 67 -15.54 1.41 8.82
CA ARG A 67 -15.69 1.84 7.42
C ARG A 67 -16.52 3.12 7.27
N GLN A 68 -17.36 3.47 8.24
CA GLN A 68 -18.17 4.68 8.17
C GLN A 68 -17.34 5.96 8.31
N TYR A 69 -16.11 5.86 8.86
CA TYR A 69 -15.20 6.98 9.04
C TYR A 69 -14.32 7.18 7.79
N PRO A 70 -14.49 8.30 7.05
CA PRO A 70 -13.73 8.53 5.82
C PRO A 70 -12.22 8.62 6.06
N THR A 71 -11.82 9.15 7.20
CA THR A 71 -10.42 9.26 7.64
C THR A 71 -9.75 7.89 7.76
N PHE A 72 -10.42 6.97 8.45
CA PHE A 72 -9.96 5.58 8.62
C PHE A 72 -9.86 4.86 7.26
N VAL A 73 -10.92 4.94 6.44
CA VAL A 73 -10.92 4.32 5.12
C VAL A 73 -9.81 4.86 4.22
N SER A 74 -9.52 6.16 4.29
CA SER A 74 -8.45 6.79 3.51
C SER A 74 -7.07 6.32 3.94
N GLU A 75 -6.84 6.19 5.25
CA GLU A 75 -5.58 5.74 5.83
C GLU A 75 -5.30 4.26 5.50
N GLU A 76 -6.28 3.39 5.69
CA GLU A 76 -6.20 1.97 5.33
C GLU A 76 -6.01 1.77 3.82
N TRP A 77 -6.67 2.59 2.98
CA TRP A 77 -6.48 2.50 1.54
C TRP A 77 -5.03 2.85 1.12
N ALA A 78 -4.45 3.89 1.72
CA ALA A 78 -3.05 4.23 1.48
C ALA A 78 -2.08 3.14 1.99
N HIS A 79 -2.43 2.49 3.10
CA HIS A 79 -1.69 1.35 3.64
C HIS A 79 -1.67 0.17 2.66
N VAL A 80 -2.84 -0.23 2.14
CA VAL A 80 -2.97 -1.31 1.13
C VAL A 80 -2.16 -1.00 -0.11
N LEU A 81 -2.26 0.22 -0.66
CA LEU A 81 -1.45 0.64 -1.82
C LEU A 81 0.06 0.57 -1.55
N GLY A 82 0.48 0.86 -0.31
CA GLY A 82 1.87 0.73 0.13
C GLY A 82 2.32 -0.72 0.14
N TRP A 83 1.49 -1.61 0.66
CA TRP A 83 1.76 -3.05 0.68
C TRP A 83 1.85 -3.63 -0.73
N ASP A 84 0.90 -3.30 -1.60
CA ASP A 84 0.86 -3.77 -2.99
C ASP A 84 2.09 -3.32 -3.77
N LEU A 85 2.50 -2.06 -3.60
CA LEU A 85 3.71 -1.57 -4.27
C LEU A 85 4.96 -2.24 -3.70
N PHE A 86 5.01 -2.47 -2.39
CA PHE A 86 6.14 -3.12 -1.74
C PHE A 86 6.33 -4.56 -2.24
N VAL A 87 5.25 -5.36 -2.22
CA VAL A 87 5.26 -6.74 -2.70
C VAL A 87 5.47 -6.80 -4.21
N GLY A 88 4.78 -5.95 -4.98
CA GLY A 88 4.94 -5.86 -6.43
C GLY A 88 6.37 -5.52 -6.84
N ARG A 89 6.99 -4.53 -6.17
CA ARG A 89 8.41 -4.19 -6.36
C ARG A 89 9.32 -5.38 -6.07
N PHE A 90 9.06 -6.13 -5.00
CA PHE A 90 9.84 -7.33 -4.66
C PHE A 90 9.75 -8.39 -5.76
N ILE A 91 8.53 -8.72 -6.20
CA ILE A 91 8.29 -9.66 -7.31
C ILE A 91 9.02 -9.21 -8.57
N TYR A 92 8.90 -7.93 -8.92
CA TYR A 92 9.57 -7.36 -10.10
C TYR A 92 11.10 -7.50 -10.03
N LEU A 93 11.72 -7.07 -8.93
CA LEU A 93 13.17 -7.12 -8.78
C LEU A 93 13.71 -8.55 -8.79
N ASP A 94 13.00 -9.49 -8.15
CA ASP A 94 13.35 -10.90 -8.17
C ASP A 94 13.23 -11.50 -9.58
N GLY A 95 12.16 -11.16 -10.31
CA GLY A 95 11.95 -11.55 -11.70
C GLY A 95 13.05 -11.05 -12.64
N VAL A 96 13.43 -9.77 -12.51
CA VAL A 96 14.54 -9.17 -13.29
C VAL A 96 15.86 -9.89 -12.97
N LYS A 97 16.14 -10.16 -11.70
CA LYS A 97 17.37 -10.86 -11.28
C LYS A 97 17.44 -12.29 -11.82
N LYS A 98 16.31 -13.01 -11.80
CA LYS A 98 16.22 -14.41 -12.24
C LYS A 98 15.89 -14.60 -13.72
N GLN A 99 15.65 -13.51 -14.46
CA GLN A 99 15.18 -13.54 -15.86
C GLN A 99 13.85 -14.31 -16.02
N ILE A 100 12.95 -14.21 -15.03
CA ILE A 100 11.63 -14.85 -15.05
C ILE A 100 10.57 -13.79 -15.37
N PRO A 101 9.63 -14.06 -16.30
CA PRO A 101 8.54 -13.13 -16.59
C PRO A 101 7.60 -12.99 -15.38
N THR A 102 7.43 -11.77 -14.88
CA THR A 102 6.54 -11.42 -13.76
C THR A 102 5.27 -10.60 -14.08
N PRO A 103 4.90 -10.23 -15.33
CA PRO A 103 3.69 -9.45 -15.58
C PRO A 103 2.40 -10.02 -14.98
N HIS A 104 2.22 -11.34 -15.04
CA HIS A 104 1.04 -12.02 -14.48
C HIS A 104 0.99 -11.86 -12.96
N SER A 105 2.11 -12.11 -12.27
CA SER A 105 2.20 -11.96 -10.81
C SER A 105 1.99 -10.50 -10.38
N LEU A 106 2.55 -9.54 -11.13
CA LEU A 106 2.37 -8.12 -10.86
C LEU A 106 0.93 -7.66 -11.09
N PHE A 107 0.26 -8.22 -12.08
CA PHE A 107 -1.15 -7.95 -12.36
C PHE A 107 -2.04 -8.46 -11.22
N PHE A 108 -1.83 -9.71 -10.78
CA PHE A 108 -2.57 -10.26 -9.64
C PHE A 108 -2.27 -9.54 -8.32
N CYS A 109 -1.03 -9.13 -8.09
CA CYS A 109 -0.63 -8.35 -6.91
C CYS A 109 -1.28 -6.96 -6.84
N PHE A 110 -1.75 -6.41 -7.97
CA PHE A 110 -2.45 -5.13 -8.00
C PHE A 110 -3.98 -5.28 -7.90
N LEU A 111 -4.51 -6.48 -8.18
CA LEU A 111 -5.95 -6.73 -8.26
C LEU A 111 -6.54 -7.41 -7.02
N LEU A 112 -5.71 -8.09 -6.23
CA LEU A 112 -6.06 -8.81 -5.01
C LEU A 112 -5.68 -7.97 -3.80
#